data_AF-A0A1X6WKB9-F1
#
_entry.id   AF-A0A1X6WKB9-F1
#
_cell.length_a   1.000
_cell.length_b   1.000
_cell.length_c   1.000
_cell.angle_alpha   90.00
_cell.angle_beta   90.00
_cell.angle_gamma   90.00
#
_symmetry.space_group_name_H-M   'P 1'
#
loop_
_entity.id
_entity.type
_entity.pdbx_description
1 polymer ?
#
loop_
_entity_poly.entity_id
_entity_poly.type
_entity_poly.pdbx_seq_one_letter_code
_entity_poly.pdbx_strand_id
1 'polypeptide(L)'
;MKKTDNLLLTGFIFVSLMYALTFNSQMSWRIFLFIFFFLAISYFSVLSPLKYFIMTPLTPVMVEVGEKREIEFKLLNTSKRNCFFPLLTITCPDLDYKETYYLFSKKDKRLIFVWEAKKRMSLEKVTVEIKSSDLFGLINKRQQLDVEFELAILPSSHGEVNYQQVTQLFEKTLFGERSFDVENIREYQAGDSIKGIDWKLSSKKQILMLREYKQQQLAKTVFIFYGVKSFYFEKSLQVFFSLFQSSKNYDWDFYLMGDNVSQKKIDSPIDFARIKKASDPGSFTSIKEQNIIVITPEVTSKLTKELCKFNQTQKVTVIDYQMIESELIRK
;
A
#
# COMPACT_ATOMS: atom_id res chain seq x y z
N MET A 1 10.93 -17.44 -27.84
CA MET A 1 10.13 -18.19 -28.83
C MET A 1 9.85 -19.55 -28.27
N LYS A 2 8.58 -19.99 -28.19
CA LYS A 2 8.29 -21.38 -27.86
C LYS A 2 8.68 -22.25 -29.06
N LYS A 3 9.35 -23.37 -28.81
CA LYS A 3 9.85 -24.31 -29.83
C LYS A 3 8.72 -24.90 -30.70
N THR A 4 7.49 -24.89 -30.17
CA THR A 4 6.27 -25.42 -30.80
C THR A 4 5.78 -24.58 -31.98
N ASP A 5 5.87 -23.26 -31.89
CA ASP A 5 5.27 -22.36 -32.89
C ASP A 5 6.07 -22.40 -34.20
N ASN A 6 7.40 -22.56 -34.08
CA ASN A 6 8.28 -22.75 -35.21
C ASN A 6 8.00 -24.04 -35.97
N LEU A 7 7.68 -25.14 -35.27
CA LEU A 7 7.41 -26.44 -35.88
C LEU A 7 6.11 -26.43 -36.70
N LEU A 8 5.09 -25.72 -36.22
CA LEU A 8 3.83 -25.56 -36.94
C LEU A 8 4.01 -24.72 -38.21
N LEU A 9 4.75 -23.62 -38.11
CA LEU A 9 5.07 -22.75 -39.26
C LEU A 9 5.90 -23.49 -40.32
N THR A 10 6.93 -24.24 -39.92
CA THR A 10 7.72 -25.05 -40.86
C THR A 10 6.89 -26.17 -41.47
N GLY A 11 6.00 -26.79 -40.69
CA GLY A 11 5.05 -27.79 -41.19
C GLY A 11 4.11 -27.22 -42.25
N PHE A 12 3.57 -26.02 -42.05
CA PHE A 12 2.68 -25.36 -43.02
C PHE A 12 3.38 -25.04 -44.34
N ILE A 13 4.64 -24.56 -44.27
CA ILE A 13 5.48 -24.34 -45.46
C ILE A 13 5.72 -25.67 -46.20
N PHE A 14 6.05 -26.74 -45.46
CA PHE A 14 6.32 -28.05 -46.05
C PHE A 14 5.08 -28.64 -46.74
N VAL A 15 3.91 -28.59 -46.10
CA VAL A 15 2.65 -29.08 -46.70
C VAL A 15 2.30 -28.28 -47.96
N SER A 16 2.45 -26.96 -47.92
CA SER A 16 2.23 -26.08 -49.07
C SER A 16 3.20 -26.40 -50.22
N LEU A 17 4.46 -26.71 -49.91
CA LEU A 17 5.45 -27.15 -50.89
C LEU A 17 5.08 -28.50 -51.50
N MET A 18 4.68 -29.49 -50.68
CA MET A 18 4.25 -30.81 -51.18
C MET A 18 3.02 -30.69 -52.09
N TYR A 19 2.07 -29.80 -51.74
CA TYR A 19 0.92 -29.48 -52.58
C TYR A 19 1.35 -28.90 -53.94
N ALA A 20 2.29 -27.93 -53.94
CA ALA A 20 2.82 -27.36 -55.17
C ALA A 20 3.50 -28.41 -56.06
N LEU A 21 4.29 -29.31 -55.47
CA LEU A 21 4.98 -30.38 -56.20
C LEU A 21 4.03 -31.44 -56.77
N THR A 22 2.98 -31.82 -56.02
CA THR A 22 2.05 -32.89 -56.43
C THR A 22 1.19 -32.48 -57.63
N PHE A 23 0.63 -31.27 -57.59
CA PHE A 23 -0.27 -30.79 -58.64
C PHE A 23 0.48 -30.09 -59.78
N ASN A 24 1.69 -29.59 -59.51
CA ASN A 24 2.58 -28.88 -60.43
C ASN A 24 1.87 -27.88 -61.38
N SER A 25 0.83 -27.22 -60.87
CA SER A 25 0.05 -26.26 -61.63
C SER A 25 0.56 -24.85 -61.35
N GLN A 26 0.32 -23.92 -62.29
CA GLN A 26 0.66 -22.52 -62.08
C GLN A 26 -0.04 -21.93 -60.83
N MET A 27 -1.27 -22.37 -60.55
CA MET A 27 -2.01 -21.94 -59.36
C MET A 27 -1.39 -22.46 -58.07
N SER A 28 -0.94 -23.72 -58.05
CA SER A 28 -0.33 -24.33 -56.85
C SER A 28 0.97 -23.63 -56.46
N TRP A 29 1.82 -23.29 -57.44
CA TRP A 29 3.03 -22.50 -57.20
C TRP A 29 2.74 -21.07 -56.71
N ARG A 30 1.70 -20.42 -57.24
CA ARG A 30 1.28 -19.08 -56.76
C ARG A 30 0.83 -19.11 -55.29
N ILE A 31 0.06 -20.14 -54.89
CA ILE A 31 -0.37 -20.32 -53.49
C ILE A 31 0.84 -20.55 -52.57
N PHE A 32 1.78 -21.41 -52.99
CA PHE A 32 3.00 -21.64 -52.21
C PHE A 32 3.81 -20.36 -52.02
N LEU A 33 4.07 -19.60 -53.09
CA LEU A 33 4.80 -18.34 -52.99
C LEU A 33 4.08 -17.32 -52.11
N PHE A 34 2.74 -17.21 -52.23
CA PHE A 34 1.95 -16.33 -51.37
C PHE A 34 2.12 -16.67 -49.88
N ILE A 35 1.94 -17.95 -49.53
CA ILE A 35 2.12 -18.43 -48.15
C ILE A 35 3.55 -18.21 -47.67
N PHE A 36 4.54 -18.51 -48.51
CA PHE A 36 5.95 -18.33 -48.19
C PHE A 36 6.28 -16.86 -47.90
N PHE A 37 5.89 -15.93 -48.78
CA PHE A 37 6.13 -14.51 -48.57
C PHE A 37 5.35 -13.96 -47.37
N PHE A 38 4.11 -14.40 -47.17
CA PHE A 38 3.31 -14.02 -46.01
C PHE A 38 3.99 -14.42 -44.69
N LEU A 39 4.44 -15.67 -44.59
CA LEU A 39 5.17 -16.16 -43.41
C LEU A 39 6.56 -15.52 -43.27
N ALA A 40 7.24 -15.25 -44.39
CA ALA A 40 8.51 -14.54 -44.37
C ALA A 40 8.33 -13.13 -43.80
N ILE A 41 7.33 -12.36 -44.25
CA ILE A 41 7.02 -11.02 -43.72
C ILE A 41 6.71 -11.10 -42.22
N SER A 42 5.90 -12.06 -41.79
CA SER A 42 5.61 -12.30 -40.38
C SER A 42 6.89 -12.59 -39.57
N TYR A 43 7.78 -13.43 -40.10
CA TYR A 43 9.05 -13.76 -39.45
C TYR A 43 10.00 -12.56 -39.36
N PHE A 44 10.20 -11.84 -40.47
CA PHE A 44 11.05 -10.64 -40.51
C PHE A 44 10.56 -9.57 -39.55
N SER A 45 9.25 -9.45 -39.38
CA SER A 45 8.60 -8.49 -38.49
C SER A 45 8.94 -8.68 -37.01
N VAL A 46 9.33 -9.89 -36.58
CA VAL A 46 9.61 -10.22 -35.16
C VAL A 46 11.12 -10.40 -34.87
N LEU A 47 11.98 -10.20 -35.89
CA LEU A 47 13.44 -10.27 -35.73
C LEU A 47 13.98 -9.19 -34.78
N SER A 48 13.26 -8.08 -34.62
CA SER A 48 13.64 -6.99 -33.72
C SER A 48 13.95 -7.50 -32.30
N PRO A 49 15.13 -7.19 -31.74
CA PRO A 49 15.51 -7.63 -30.39
C PRO A 49 14.71 -6.86 -29.33
N LEU A 50 14.07 -7.59 -28.40
CA LEU A 50 13.43 -6.99 -27.23
C LEU A 50 14.43 -6.70 -26.10
N LYS A 51 15.64 -7.30 -26.17
CA LYS A 51 16.64 -7.28 -25.08
C LYS A 51 17.11 -5.89 -24.66
N TYR A 52 16.95 -4.90 -25.53
CA TYR A 52 17.43 -3.54 -25.33
C TYR A 52 16.39 -2.59 -24.72
N PHE A 53 15.20 -3.09 -24.39
CA PHE A 53 14.22 -2.30 -23.64
C PHE A 53 14.64 -2.21 -22.17
N ILE A 54 14.70 -0.98 -21.69
CA ILE A 54 14.90 -0.63 -20.28
C ILE A 54 13.69 0.20 -19.88
N MET A 55 13.17 -0.07 -18.70
CA MET A 55 12.05 0.66 -18.12
C MET A 55 12.53 1.29 -16.82
N THR A 56 12.35 2.60 -16.71
CA THR A 56 12.75 3.36 -15.52
C THR A 56 11.52 4.07 -14.97
N PRO A 57 11.17 3.89 -13.68
CA PRO A 57 10.15 4.71 -13.05
C PRO A 57 10.68 6.14 -12.88
N LEU A 58 9.78 7.12 -12.91
CA LEU A 58 10.15 8.52 -12.76
C LEU A 58 10.21 8.96 -11.29
N THR A 59 9.42 8.36 -10.41
CA THR A 59 9.39 8.66 -8.97
C THR A 59 8.95 7.44 -8.14
N PRO A 60 9.42 7.32 -6.88
CA PRO A 60 8.79 6.41 -5.92
C PRO A 60 7.37 6.89 -5.61
N VAL A 61 6.45 5.94 -5.42
CA VAL A 61 5.02 6.26 -5.24
C VAL A 61 4.53 5.73 -3.90
N MET A 62 4.00 6.63 -3.07
CA MET A 62 3.26 6.29 -1.86
C MET A 62 1.77 6.55 -2.12
N VAL A 63 0.94 5.52 -1.96
CA VAL A 63 -0.50 5.56 -2.26
C VAL A 63 -1.28 4.95 -1.10
N GLU A 64 -2.43 5.48 -0.75
CA GLU A 64 -3.33 4.83 0.21
C GLU A 64 -4.25 3.82 -0.47
N VAL A 65 -4.68 2.77 0.24
CA VAL A 65 -5.67 1.82 -0.29
C VAL A 65 -6.95 2.55 -0.71
N GLY A 66 -7.40 2.32 -1.95
CA GLY A 66 -8.59 2.95 -2.55
C GLY A 66 -8.32 4.29 -3.26
N GLU A 67 -7.11 4.83 -3.18
CA GLU A 67 -6.75 6.04 -3.91
C GLU A 67 -6.35 5.72 -5.36
N LYS A 68 -6.77 6.60 -6.29
CA LYS A 68 -6.37 6.55 -7.70
C LYS A 68 -5.16 7.45 -7.90
N ARG A 69 -4.08 6.89 -8.45
CA ARG A 69 -2.84 7.62 -8.74
C ARG A 69 -2.36 7.39 -10.15
N GLU A 70 -1.85 8.44 -10.76
CA GLU A 70 -1.15 8.36 -12.04
C GLU A 70 0.26 7.84 -11.79
N ILE A 71 0.58 6.71 -12.42
CA ILE A 71 1.93 6.14 -12.39
C ILE A 71 2.59 6.40 -13.75
N GLU A 72 3.81 6.92 -13.68
CA GLU A 72 4.59 7.24 -14.87
C GLU A 72 5.81 6.32 -14.99
N PHE A 73 5.90 5.62 -16.13
CA PHE A 73 7.09 4.88 -16.52
C PHE A 73 7.69 5.43 -17.81
N LYS A 74 9.01 5.46 -17.88
CA LYS A 74 9.73 5.76 -19.11
C LYS A 74 10.26 4.46 -19.71
N LEU A 75 9.77 4.12 -20.90
CA LEU A 75 10.30 3.05 -21.73
C LEU A 75 11.38 3.61 -22.64
N LEU A 76 12.57 3.01 -22.57
CA LEU A 76 13.72 3.36 -23.40
C LEU A 76 14.18 2.13 -24.19
N ASN A 77 14.40 2.31 -25.48
CA ASN A 77 15.02 1.33 -26.35
C ASN A 77 16.46 1.76 -26.65
N THR A 78 17.43 1.09 -26.02
CA THR A 78 18.86 1.38 -26.14
C THR A 78 19.50 0.76 -27.40
N SER A 79 18.70 0.15 -28.28
CA SER A 79 19.20 -0.42 -29.53
C SER A 79 19.81 0.67 -30.42
N LYS A 80 21.02 0.40 -30.94
CA LYS A 80 21.68 1.26 -31.94
C LYS A 80 20.96 1.25 -33.29
N ARG A 81 20.13 0.23 -33.57
CA ARG A 81 19.35 0.08 -34.80
C ARG A 81 17.94 0.60 -34.60
N ASN A 82 17.33 1.14 -35.66
CA ASN A 82 15.89 1.43 -35.66
C ASN A 82 15.13 0.12 -35.62
N CYS A 83 14.69 -0.27 -34.42
CA CYS A 83 13.88 -1.46 -34.22
C CYS A 83 12.41 -1.11 -34.45
N PHE A 84 11.78 -1.88 -35.33
CA PHE A 84 10.37 -1.77 -35.63
C PHE A 84 9.62 -2.96 -35.03
N PHE A 85 8.51 -2.69 -34.36
CA PHE A 85 7.66 -3.68 -33.71
C PHE A 85 6.23 -3.50 -34.22
N PRO A 86 5.70 -4.39 -35.07
CA PRO A 86 4.36 -4.24 -35.63
C PRO A 86 3.27 -4.25 -34.56
N LEU A 87 3.40 -5.13 -33.57
CA LEU A 87 2.64 -5.10 -32.34
C LEU A 87 3.58 -5.17 -31.14
N LEU A 88 3.43 -4.24 -30.20
CA LEU A 88 4.14 -4.22 -28.94
C LEU A 88 3.14 -4.11 -27.79
N THR A 89 2.96 -5.18 -27.03
CA THR A 89 2.13 -5.22 -25.83
C THR A 89 3.03 -5.13 -24.61
N ILE A 90 2.73 -4.19 -23.72
CA ILE A 90 3.38 -4.03 -22.43
C ILE A 90 2.36 -4.43 -21.37
N THR A 91 2.75 -5.37 -20.52
CA THR A 91 1.91 -5.93 -19.47
C THR A 91 2.65 -5.89 -18.15
N CYS A 92 2.05 -5.28 -17.14
CA CYS A 92 2.53 -5.30 -15.77
C CYS A 92 1.46 -5.98 -14.90
N PRO A 93 1.64 -7.27 -14.55
CA PRO A 93 0.68 -8.02 -13.75
C PRO A 93 0.44 -7.41 -12.37
N ASP A 94 1.50 -6.88 -11.73
CA ASP A 94 1.43 -6.33 -10.37
C ASP A 94 0.54 -5.07 -10.30
N LEU A 95 0.50 -4.28 -11.38
CA LEU A 95 -0.28 -3.06 -11.50
C LEU A 95 -1.54 -3.22 -12.37
N ASP A 96 -1.89 -4.45 -12.78
CA ASP A 96 -3.06 -4.74 -13.64
C ASP A 96 -3.06 -3.89 -14.93
N TYR A 97 -1.87 -3.58 -15.45
CA TYR A 97 -1.68 -2.68 -16.59
C TYR A 97 -1.41 -3.47 -17.86
N LYS A 98 -2.13 -3.12 -18.93
CA LYS A 98 -1.95 -3.72 -20.26
C LYS A 98 -2.21 -2.69 -21.34
N GLU A 99 -1.17 -2.35 -22.09
CA GLU A 99 -1.28 -1.50 -23.26
C GLU A 99 -0.68 -2.17 -24.49
N THR A 100 -1.27 -1.90 -25.65
CA THR A 100 -0.81 -2.45 -26.93
C THR A 100 -0.62 -1.32 -27.93
N TYR A 101 0.58 -1.28 -28.50
CA TYR A 101 1.00 -0.31 -29.48
C TYR A 101 1.13 -0.98 -30.84
N TYR A 102 0.52 -0.35 -31.84
CA TYR A 102 0.65 -0.76 -33.25
C TYR A 102 1.79 0.03 -33.90
N LEU A 103 2.59 -0.65 -34.73
CA LEU A 103 3.66 -0.08 -35.55
C LEU A 103 4.66 0.74 -34.71
N PHE A 104 5.07 0.21 -33.55
CA PHE A 104 5.94 0.90 -32.62
C PHE A 104 7.38 0.95 -33.15
N SER A 105 7.91 2.16 -33.34
CA SER A 105 9.28 2.40 -33.83
C SER A 105 10.05 3.43 -32.99
N LYS A 106 9.46 3.94 -31.89
CA LYS A 106 10.05 5.02 -31.09
C LYS A 106 11.18 4.50 -30.21
N LYS A 107 12.20 5.33 -29.98
CA LYS A 107 13.31 5.03 -29.07
C LYS A 107 12.93 5.27 -27.61
N ASP A 108 12.06 6.24 -27.35
CA ASP A 108 11.57 6.56 -26.03
C ASP A 108 10.04 6.74 -26.04
N LYS A 109 9.41 6.33 -24.94
CA LYS A 109 7.97 6.50 -24.73
C LYS A 109 7.70 6.65 -23.24
N ARG A 110 6.91 7.67 -22.88
CA ARG A 110 6.33 7.79 -21.54
C ARG A 110 5.00 7.06 -21.51
N LEU A 111 4.83 6.19 -20.52
CA LEU A 111 3.60 5.49 -20.20
C LEU A 111 3.02 6.16 -18.96
N ILE A 112 1.79 6.65 -19.07
CA ILE A 112 1.08 7.30 -17.97
C ILE A 112 -0.27 6.60 -17.90
N PHE A 113 -0.57 6.02 -16.74
CA PHE A 113 -1.86 5.39 -16.52
C PHE A 113 -2.34 5.62 -15.10
N VAL A 114 -3.66 5.72 -14.96
CA VAL A 114 -4.33 5.82 -13.66
C VAL A 114 -4.48 4.42 -13.10
N TRP A 115 -3.94 4.20 -11.91
CA TRP A 115 -3.99 2.94 -11.20
C TRP A 115 -4.64 3.12 -9.82
N GLU A 116 -5.39 2.10 -9.39
CA GLU A 116 -6.09 2.10 -8.11
C GLU A 116 -5.52 1.02 -7.20
N ALA A 117 -5.07 1.43 -6.02
CA ALA A 117 -4.48 0.53 -5.04
C ALA A 117 -5.56 -0.30 -4.33
N LYS A 118 -5.78 -1.54 -4.80
CA LYS A 118 -6.82 -2.43 -4.26
C LYS A 118 -6.49 -2.99 -2.87
N LYS A 119 -5.21 -3.25 -2.59
CA LYS A 119 -4.75 -3.93 -1.36
C LYS A 119 -3.41 -3.37 -0.90
N ARG A 120 -3.20 -3.37 0.42
CA ARG A 120 -1.93 -2.99 1.06
C ARG A 120 -0.80 -3.92 0.62
N MET A 121 0.32 -3.33 0.20
CA MET A 121 1.50 -4.03 -0.29
C MET A 121 2.72 -3.10 -0.25
N SER A 122 3.90 -3.67 -0.07
CA SER A 122 5.18 -3.01 -0.32
C SER A 122 5.91 -3.81 -1.38
N LEU A 123 6.21 -3.16 -2.51
CA LEU A 123 6.98 -3.74 -3.60
C LEU A 123 8.24 -2.90 -3.79
N GLU A 124 9.38 -3.56 -3.87
CA GLU A 124 10.67 -2.94 -4.24
C GLU A 124 10.96 -3.14 -5.73
N LYS A 125 10.36 -4.17 -6.33
CA LYS A 125 10.53 -4.54 -7.72
C LYS A 125 9.18 -4.90 -8.33
N VAL A 126 9.00 -4.52 -9.58
CA VAL A 126 7.80 -4.82 -10.37
C VAL A 126 8.22 -5.57 -11.63
N THR A 127 7.49 -6.63 -11.94
CA THR A 127 7.76 -7.43 -13.14
C THR A 127 6.96 -6.89 -14.32
N VAL A 128 7.65 -6.48 -15.38
CA VAL A 128 7.02 -6.03 -16.62
C VAL A 128 7.31 -7.02 -17.74
N GLU A 129 6.25 -7.57 -18.33
CA GLU A 129 6.34 -8.40 -19.53
C GLU A 129 6.15 -7.51 -20.77
N ILE A 130 7.17 -7.45 -21.61
CA ILE A 130 7.10 -6.87 -22.95
C ILE A 130 6.93 -8.02 -23.95
N LYS A 131 5.81 -8.00 -24.66
CA LYS A 131 5.49 -8.92 -25.74
C LYS A 131 5.51 -8.17 -27.07
N SER A 132 6.17 -8.73 -28.08
CA SER A 132 6.01 -8.29 -29.47
C SER A 132 5.48 -9.42 -30.33
N SER A 133 4.59 -9.08 -31.25
CA SER A 133 4.08 -10.01 -32.25
C SER A 133 4.02 -9.38 -33.64
N ASP A 134 3.82 -10.23 -34.64
CA ASP A 134 3.38 -9.78 -35.95
C ASP A 134 1.93 -9.26 -35.89
N LEU A 135 1.48 -8.62 -36.98
CA LEU A 135 0.13 -8.07 -37.09
C LEU A 135 -0.97 -9.14 -37.01
N PHE A 136 -0.64 -10.39 -37.34
CA PHE A 136 -1.58 -11.52 -37.36
C PHE A 136 -1.50 -12.40 -36.10
N GLY A 137 -0.59 -12.11 -35.17
CA GLY A 137 -0.40 -12.86 -33.92
C GLY A 137 0.20 -14.27 -34.09
N LEU A 138 0.68 -14.62 -35.29
CA LEU A 138 1.26 -15.93 -35.63
C LEU A 138 2.58 -16.16 -34.90
N ILE A 139 3.41 -15.12 -34.79
CA ILE A 139 4.73 -15.20 -34.16
C ILE A 139 4.77 -14.25 -32.98
N ASN A 140 5.10 -14.80 -31.80
CA ASN A 140 5.14 -14.05 -30.56
C ASN A 140 6.51 -14.18 -29.88
N LYS A 141 7.04 -13.03 -29.46
CA LYS A 141 8.25 -12.93 -28.64
C LYS A 141 7.91 -12.21 -27.36
N ARG A 142 8.46 -12.69 -26.24
CA ARG A 142 8.22 -12.12 -24.92
C ARG A 142 9.54 -11.94 -24.20
N GLN A 143 9.59 -10.93 -23.36
CA GLN A 143 10.68 -10.65 -22.45
C GLN A 143 10.10 -10.15 -21.14
N GLN A 144 10.60 -10.69 -20.04
CA GLN A 144 10.33 -10.17 -18.70
C GLN A 144 11.46 -9.23 -18.32
N LEU A 145 11.08 -8.12 -17.68
CA LEU A 145 11.96 -7.09 -17.14
C LEU A 145 11.60 -6.89 -15.68
N ASP A 146 12.58 -7.04 -14.80
CA ASP A 146 12.41 -6.68 -13.39
C ASP A 146 12.84 -5.23 -13.23
N VAL A 147 11.89 -4.37 -12.86
CA VAL A 147 12.08 -2.94 -12.71
C VAL A 147 12.15 -2.63 -11.22
N GLU A 148 13.25 -2.01 -10.78
CA GLU A 148 13.35 -1.47 -9.42
C GLU A 148 12.39 -0.29 -9.29
N PHE A 149 11.35 -0.47 -8.48
CA PHE A 149 10.26 0.49 -8.28
C PHE A 149 9.76 0.35 -6.85
N GLU A 150 10.10 1.35 -6.03
CA GLU A 150 9.64 1.40 -4.64
C GLU A 150 8.20 1.92 -4.60
N LEU A 151 7.26 0.98 -4.45
CA LEU A 151 5.84 1.23 -4.28
C LEU A 151 5.42 0.83 -2.86
N ALA A 152 4.96 1.80 -2.09
CA ALA A 152 4.42 1.57 -0.76
C ALA A 152 2.94 1.93 -0.75
N ILE A 153 2.09 0.91 -0.62
CA ILE A 153 0.65 1.08 -0.46
C ILE A 153 0.33 1.09 1.03
N LEU A 154 -0.10 2.24 1.54
CA LEU A 154 -0.42 2.50 2.93
C LEU A 154 -1.87 2.11 3.25
N PRO A 155 -2.20 1.79 4.51
CA PRO A 155 -3.59 1.68 4.94
C PRO A 155 -4.37 2.95 4.60
N SER A 156 -5.67 2.82 4.30
CA SER A 156 -6.50 3.99 3.98
C SER A 156 -6.72 4.86 5.22
N SER A 157 -6.41 6.14 5.18
CA SER A 157 -6.71 7.06 6.29
C SER A 157 -8.20 7.42 6.38
N HIS A 158 -8.92 7.29 5.26
CA HIS A 158 -10.32 7.70 5.06
C HIS A 158 -11.29 6.50 4.95
N GLY A 159 -11.29 5.62 5.95
CA GLY A 159 -12.23 4.49 6.02
C GLY A 159 -13.63 4.84 6.50
N GLU A 160 -14.47 3.81 6.65
CA GLU A 160 -15.81 3.89 7.30
C GLU A 160 -15.75 4.49 8.71
N VAL A 161 -14.59 4.37 9.36
CA VAL A 161 -14.34 4.90 10.68
C VAL A 161 -13.90 6.37 10.56
N ASN A 162 -14.75 7.29 11.02
CA ASN A 162 -14.45 8.72 10.98
C ASN A 162 -13.25 9.03 11.89
N TYR A 163 -12.16 9.48 11.26
CA TYR A 163 -10.92 9.92 11.90
C TYR A 163 -11.13 10.78 13.16
N GLN A 164 -12.06 11.75 13.10
CA GLN A 164 -12.32 12.63 14.25
C GLN A 164 -12.90 11.89 15.46
N GLN A 165 -13.71 10.87 15.22
CA GLN A 165 -14.30 10.07 16.28
C GLN A 165 -13.23 9.21 16.95
N VAL A 166 -12.35 8.59 16.17
CA VAL A 166 -11.20 7.83 16.70
C VAL A 166 -10.33 8.72 17.57
N THR A 167 -9.87 9.86 17.05
CA THR A 167 -9.03 10.77 17.84
C THR A 167 -9.73 11.19 19.14
N GLN A 168 -11.03 11.50 19.11
CA GLN A 168 -11.80 11.81 20.33
C GLN A 168 -11.89 10.66 21.33
N LEU A 169 -12.05 9.41 20.86
CA LEU A 169 -12.06 8.23 21.74
C LEU A 169 -10.71 8.09 22.44
N PHE A 170 -9.62 8.18 21.69
CA PHE A 170 -8.28 8.07 22.25
C PHE A 170 -7.93 9.26 23.15
N GLU A 171 -8.32 10.48 22.80
CA GLU A 171 -8.20 11.65 23.68
C GLU A 171 -8.94 11.42 25.01
N LYS A 172 -10.18 10.93 25.00
CA LYS A 172 -10.88 10.60 26.24
C LYS A 172 -10.15 9.55 27.08
N THR A 173 -9.58 8.52 26.44
CA THR A 173 -8.82 7.48 27.17
C THR A 173 -7.50 8.00 27.75
N LEU A 174 -6.84 8.93 27.05
CA LEU A 174 -5.53 9.48 27.41
C LEU A 174 -5.60 10.58 28.45
N PHE A 175 -6.52 11.52 28.23
CA PHE A 175 -6.68 12.71 29.06
C PHE A 175 -7.70 12.50 30.19
N GLY A 176 -8.41 11.37 30.18
CA GLY A 176 -9.52 11.12 31.09
C GLY A 176 -10.67 12.11 30.89
N GLU A 177 -11.71 11.96 31.71
CA GLU A 177 -12.55 13.11 32.03
C GLU A 177 -11.69 14.09 32.84
N ARG A 178 -11.81 15.40 32.60
CA ARG A 178 -11.10 16.43 33.37
C ARG A 178 -11.22 16.08 34.85
N SER A 179 -10.10 15.86 35.53
CA SER A 179 -10.13 15.49 36.95
C SER A 179 -10.94 16.55 37.70
N PHE A 180 -11.99 16.11 38.41
CA PHE A 180 -12.79 16.99 39.26
C PHE A 180 -11.99 17.52 40.47
N ASP A 181 -10.74 17.07 40.63
CA ASP A 181 -9.80 17.59 41.61
C ASP A 181 -9.44 19.03 41.29
N VAL A 182 -9.97 19.90 42.15
CA VAL A 182 -9.71 21.33 42.16
C VAL A 182 -8.29 21.53 42.70
N GLU A 183 -7.40 22.03 41.84
CA GLU A 183 -6.03 22.36 42.23
C GLU A 183 -6.00 23.67 43.01
N ASN A 184 -6.78 24.65 42.56
CA ASN A 184 -6.85 25.95 43.21
C ASN A 184 -8.23 26.60 43.04
N ILE A 185 -8.59 27.47 43.98
CA ILE A 185 -9.77 28.33 43.89
C ILE A 185 -9.29 29.76 44.05
N ARG A 186 -9.39 30.55 42.98
CA ARG A 186 -8.97 31.96 42.96
C ARG A 186 -10.10 32.88 42.55
N GLU A 187 -9.89 34.19 42.75
CA GLU A 187 -10.80 35.21 42.23
C GLU A 187 -10.69 35.31 40.71
N TYR A 188 -11.83 35.52 40.07
CA TYR A 188 -11.93 35.67 38.62
C TYR A 188 -11.26 36.97 38.16
N GLN A 189 -10.42 36.88 37.14
CA GLN A 189 -9.80 38.03 36.50
C GLN A 189 -10.34 38.21 35.08
N ALA A 190 -10.34 39.46 34.60
CA ALA A 190 -10.79 39.77 33.25
C ALA A 190 -9.90 39.06 32.21
N GLY A 191 -10.49 38.12 31.46
CA GLY A 191 -9.79 37.24 30.51
C GLY A 191 -9.94 35.75 30.83
N ASP A 192 -10.35 35.40 32.05
CA ASP A 192 -10.60 34.01 32.44
C ASP A 192 -11.88 33.44 31.79
N SER A 193 -11.93 32.11 31.64
CA SER A 193 -13.11 31.44 31.07
C SER A 193 -14.28 31.45 32.06
N ILE A 194 -15.42 31.99 31.64
CA ILE A 194 -16.69 31.99 32.40
C ILE A 194 -17.13 30.56 32.76
N LYS A 195 -16.76 29.55 31.96
CA LYS A 195 -17.10 28.13 32.20
C LYS A 195 -16.45 27.55 33.47
N GLY A 196 -15.41 28.20 34.01
CA GLY A 196 -14.72 27.78 35.23
C GLY A 196 -15.27 28.36 36.53
N ILE A 197 -16.30 29.22 36.47
CA ILE A 197 -16.84 29.92 37.65
C ILE A 197 -17.62 28.95 38.55
N ASP A 198 -17.29 28.94 39.84
CA ASP A 198 -18.06 28.25 40.86
C ASP A 198 -19.14 29.17 41.42
N TRP A 199 -20.33 29.10 40.81
CA TRP A 199 -21.50 29.88 41.21
C TRP A 199 -21.90 29.66 42.68
N LYS A 200 -21.65 28.49 43.25
CA LYS A 200 -22.01 28.17 44.64
C LYS A 200 -21.04 28.84 45.62
N LEU A 201 -19.74 28.88 45.30
CA LEU A 201 -18.76 29.56 46.14
C LEU A 201 -18.85 31.08 45.96
N SER A 202 -19.10 31.55 44.74
CA SER A 202 -19.25 32.97 44.43
C SER A 202 -20.43 33.62 45.12
N SER A 203 -21.58 32.92 45.19
CA SER A 203 -22.74 33.45 45.91
C SER A 203 -22.48 33.62 47.41
N LYS A 204 -21.66 32.77 48.02
CA LYS A 204 -21.29 32.89 49.44
C LYS A 204 -20.30 34.02 49.71
N LYS A 205 -19.31 34.21 48.83
CA LYS A 205 -18.28 35.24 49.00
C LYS A 205 -18.64 36.60 48.39
N GLN A 206 -19.74 36.68 47.63
CA GLN A 206 -20.16 37.87 46.89
C GLN A 206 -19.11 38.38 45.89
N ILE A 207 -18.18 37.49 45.48
CA ILE A 207 -17.09 37.75 44.54
C ILE A 207 -17.02 36.56 43.57
N LEU A 208 -16.73 36.79 42.29
CA LEU A 208 -16.59 35.72 41.31
C LEU A 208 -15.34 34.89 41.60
N MET A 209 -15.53 33.58 41.76
CA MET A 209 -14.51 32.61 42.15
C MET A 209 -14.42 31.58 41.04
N LEU A 210 -13.21 31.28 40.61
CA LEU A 210 -12.91 30.35 39.54
C LEU A 210 -12.23 29.11 40.12
N ARG A 211 -12.74 27.93 39.77
CA ARG A 211 -12.08 26.66 40.07
C ARG A 211 -11.07 26.35 38.96
N GLU A 212 -9.81 26.29 39.34
CA GLU A 212 -8.76 25.75 38.49
C GLU A 212 -8.67 24.26 38.76
N TYR A 213 -9.02 23.48 37.75
CA TYR A 213 -8.86 22.03 37.81
C TYR A 213 -7.42 21.69 37.51
N LYS A 214 -6.89 20.70 38.22
CA LYS A 214 -5.54 20.21 37.95
C LYS A 214 -5.45 19.76 36.51
N GLN A 215 -4.61 20.42 35.71
CA GLN A 215 -4.32 19.93 34.37
C GLN A 215 -3.40 18.72 34.53
N GLN A 216 -3.91 17.51 34.23
CA GLN A 216 -3.04 16.33 34.20
C GLN A 216 -1.90 16.60 33.22
N GLN A 217 -0.66 16.55 33.71
CA GLN A 217 0.50 16.59 32.84
C GLN A 217 0.38 15.47 31.81
N LEU A 218 0.58 15.84 30.55
CA LEU A 218 0.67 14.93 29.42
C LEU A 218 1.78 13.90 29.70
N ALA A 219 1.43 12.77 30.30
CA ALA A 219 2.35 11.66 30.42
C ALA A 219 2.69 11.18 29.01
N LYS A 220 3.99 10.99 28.74
CA LYS A 220 4.44 10.40 27.49
C LYS A 220 3.71 9.08 27.28
N THR A 221 3.01 9.02 26.16
CA THR A 221 2.13 7.90 25.81
C THR A 221 2.78 7.11 24.69
N VAL A 222 2.80 5.80 24.87
CA VAL A 222 3.30 4.86 23.88
C VAL A 222 2.14 4.07 23.29
N PHE A 223 2.02 4.12 21.97
CA PHE A 223 1.08 3.34 21.19
C PHE A 223 1.78 2.13 20.57
N ILE A 224 1.23 0.94 20.79
CA ILE A 224 1.78 -0.30 20.24
C ILE A 224 0.70 -1.02 19.44
N PHE A 225 0.99 -1.33 18.19
CA PHE A 225 0.15 -2.20 17.39
C PHE A 225 0.60 -3.65 17.53
N TYR A 226 -0.29 -4.51 18.03
CA TYR A 226 -0.03 -5.95 18.18
C TYR A 226 -0.72 -6.76 17.08
N GLY A 227 0.03 -7.03 16.00
CA GLY A 227 -0.45 -7.54 14.72
C GLY A 227 -0.72 -9.04 14.64
N VAL A 228 -1.67 -9.55 15.43
CA VAL A 228 -2.10 -10.96 15.40
C VAL A 228 -2.86 -11.29 14.11
N LYS A 229 -2.69 -12.52 13.62
CA LYS A 229 -3.48 -13.08 12.53
C LYS A 229 -4.96 -13.19 12.91
N SER A 230 -5.73 -12.17 12.53
CA SER A 230 -7.19 -12.11 12.67
C SER A 230 -7.84 -11.53 11.39
N PHE A 231 -9.15 -11.72 11.25
CA PHE A 231 -9.98 -11.07 10.23
C PHE A 231 -9.92 -9.54 10.34
N TYR A 232 -9.86 -9.00 11.56
CA TYR A 232 -9.89 -7.55 11.82
C TYR A 232 -8.55 -6.85 11.61
N PHE A 233 -7.48 -7.58 11.30
CA PHE A 233 -6.12 -7.03 11.23
C PHE A 233 -5.99 -5.76 10.38
N GLU A 234 -6.52 -5.77 9.16
CA GLU A 234 -6.37 -4.62 8.25
C GLU A 234 -7.17 -3.42 8.76
N LYS A 235 -8.35 -3.66 9.36
CA LYS A 235 -9.19 -2.61 9.95
C LYS A 235 -8.56 -2.00 11.21
N SER A 236 -7.95 -2.82 12.07
CA SER A 236 -7.20 -2.33 13.24
C SER A 236 -5.96 -1.54 12.82
N LEU A 237 -5.23 -2.01 11.82
CA LEU A 237 -4.06 -1.32 11.27
C LEU A 237 -4.45 0.02 10.65
N GLN A 238 -5.63 0.08 10.03
CA GLN A 238 -6.20 1.31 9.50
C GLN A 238 -6.43 2.36 10.60
N VAL A 239 -7.10 1.97 11.68
CA VAL A 239 -7.33 2.85 12.84
C VAL A 239 -6.00 3.31 13.45
N PHE A 240 -5.04 2.38 13.58
CA PHE A 240 -3.71 2.69 14.09
C PHE A 240 -2.94 3.68 13.19
N PHE A 241 -3.06 3.53 11.88
CA PHE A 241 -2.46 4.45 10.90
C PHE A 241 -3.12 5.84 10.93
N SER A 242 -4.45 5.92 11.02
CA SER A 242 -5.17 7.18 11.19
C SER A 242 -4.73 7.91 12.47
N LEU A 243 -4.53 7.19 13.58
CA LEU A 243 -3.99 7.76 14.82
C LEU A 243 -2.58 8.30 14.65
N PHE A 244 -1.70 7.57 13.96
CA PHE A 244 -0.34 8.01 13.65
C PHE A 244 -0.33 9.27 12.77
N GLN A 245 -1.25 9.39 11.81
CA GLN A 245 -1.39 10.63 11.04
C GLN A 245 -1.85 11.80 11.93
N SER A 246 -2.73 11.55 12.90
CA SER A 246 -3.24 12.55 13.85
C SER A 246 -2.23 13.00 14.89
N SER A 247 -1.24 12.17 15.19
CA SER A 247 -0.29 12.44 16.27
C SER A 247 0.77 13.47 15.91
N LYS A 248 0.74 14.07 14.72
CA LYS A 248 1.71 15.12 14.33
C LYS A 248 1.78 16.30 15.29
N ASN A 249 0.72 16.53 16.06
CA ASN A 249 0.64 17.61 17.06
C ASN A 249 0.92 17.14 18.51
N TYR A 250 1.20 15.84 18.73
CA TYR A 250 1.35 15.22 20.04
C TYR A 250 2.70 14.48 20.16
N ASP A 251 3.34 14.52 21.34
CA ASP A 251 4.59 13.77 21.63
C ASP A 251 4.27 12.31 21.97
N TRP A 252 3.77 11.55 20.98
CA TRP A 252 3.41 10.13 21.12
C TRP A 252 4.40 9.24 20.37
N ASP A 253 4.86 8.18 21.03
CA ASP A 253 5.72 7.18 20.41
C ASP A 253 4.90 6.00 19.88
N PHE A 254 5.14 5.60 18.63
CA PHE A 254 4.44 4.49 17.99
C PHE A 254 5.38 3.32 17.73
N TYR A 255 4.91 2.11 18.04
CA TYR A 255 5.61 0.86 17.80
C TYR A 255 4.72 -0.13 17.03
N LEU A 256 5.34 -0.84 16.10
CA LEU A 256 4.71 -1.92 15.34
C LEU A 256 5.26 -3.28 15.78
N MET A 257 4.35 -4.24 15.98
CA MET A 257 4.66 -5.65 16.19
C MET A 257 3.90 -6.51 15.20
N GLY A 258 4.61 -7.41 14.53
CA GLY A 258 4.04 -8.26 13.50
C GLY A 258 5.01 -9.33 13.05
N ASP A 259 4.76 -9.91 11.88
CA ASP A 259 5.53 -11.04 11.40
C ASP A 259 6.97 -10.60 11.09
N ASN A 260 7.94 -11.21 11.80
CA ASN A 260 9.35 -10.84 11.79
C ASN A 260 9.68 -9.39 12.21
N VAL A 261 8.74 -8.69 12.86
CA VAL A 261 8.95 -7.32 13.38
C VAL A 261 8.67 -7.33 14.88
N SER A 262 9.74 -7.41 15.67
CA SER A 262 9.66 -7.30 17.13
C SER A 262 9.88 -5.84 17.54
N GLN A 263 8.79 -5.17 17.96
CA GLN A 263 8.77 -3.82 18.54
C GLN A 263 9.62 -2.79 17.79
N LYS A 264 9.31 -2.52 16.53
CA LYS A 264 9.99 -1.47 15.76
C LYS A 264 9.34 -0.12 16.03
N LYS A 265 10.13 0.89 16.41
CA LYS A 265 9.67 2.29 16.46
C LYS A 265 9.38 2.79 15.04
N ILE A 266 8.26 3.48 14.87
CA ILE A 266 7.84 3.99 13.56
C ILE A 266 8.57 5.30 13.28
N ASP A 267 9.47 5.28 12.30
CA ASP A 267 10.18 6.47 11.82
C ASP A 267 9.55 7.00 10.52
N SER A 268 8.90 6.13 9.73
CA SER A 268 8.32 6.48 8.42
C SER A 268 6.99 5.76 8.16
N PRO A 269 6.03 6.38 7.44
CA PRO A 269 4.78 5.74 7.04
C PRO A 269 4.94 4.42 6.28
N ILE A 270 6.07 4.21 5.60
CA ILE A 270 6.36 3.00 4.80
C ILE A 270 6.32 1.72 5.66
N ASP A 271 6.61 1.83 6.96
CA ASP A 271 6.59 0.69 7.88
C ASP A 271 5.20 0.03 7.98
N PHE A 272 4.13 0.81 7.80
CA PHE A 272 2.75 0.30 7.76
C PHE A 272 2.46 -0.51 6.50
N ALA A 273 3.15 -0.25 5.38
CA ALA A 273 3.01 -1.05 4.16
C ALA A 273 3.73 -2.41 4.30
N ARG A 274 4.81 -2.47 5.10
CA ARG A 274 5.67 -3.66 5.25
C ARG A 274 5.14 -4.68 6.26
N ILE A 275 4.43 -4.24 7.29
CA ILE A 275 3.98 -5.12 8.38
C ILE A 275 3.09 -6.27 7.87
N LYS A 276 3.32 -7.49 8.34
CA LYS A 276 2.50 -8.67 8.00
C LYS A 276 1.88 -9.27 9.26
N LYS A 277 0.79 -10.01 9.05
CA LYS A 277 0.02 -10.69 10.10
C LYS A 277 0.87 -11.81 10.70
N ALA A 278 1.13 -11.79 12.00
CA ALA A 278 1.88 -12.85 12.67
C ALA A 278 0.94 -13.81 13.40
N SER A 279 1.29 -15.10 13.41
CA SER A 279 0.73 -16.05 14.39
C SER A 279 1.25 -15.78 15.81
N ASP A 280 2.47 -15.23 15.92
CA ASP A 280 3.05 -14.79 17.18
C ASP A 280 3.85 -13.49 16.96
N PRO A 281 3.29 -12.31 17.32
CA PRO A 281 3.95 -11.01 17.13
C PRO A 281 5.19 -10.76 18.02
N GLY A 282 5.56 -11.72 18.89
CA GLY A 282 6.69 -11.60 19.80
C GLY A 282 6.34 -11.01 21.17
N SER A 283 7.37 -10.74 21.98
CA SER A 283 7.26 -10.22 23.34
C SER A 283 7.58 -8.72 23.43
N PHE A 284 7.01 -8.03 24.42
CA PHE A 284 7.36 -6.65 24.70
C PHE A 284 8.76 -6.55 25.34
N THR A 285 9.56 -5.62 24.83
CA THR A 285 10.84 -5.16 25.40
C THR A 285 10.54 -4.05 26.40
N SER A 286 11.33 -3.91 27.47
CA SER A 286 11.08 -2.98 28.59
C SER A 286 10.82 -1.53 28.13
N ILE A 287 9.55 -1.13 28.17
CA ILE A 287 9.06 0.23 27.91
C ILE A 287 9.15 1.01 29.23
N LYS A 288 9.70 2.22 29.23
CA LYS A 288 9.91 3.02 30.46
C LYS A 288 8.73 3.93 30.78
N GLU A 289 7.85 4.13 29.81
CA GLU A 289 6.76 5.10 29.83
C GLU A 289 5.61 4.63 30.73
N GLN A 290 4.90 5.61 31.29
CA GLN A 290 3.86 5.37 32.31
C GLN A 290 2.51 4.98 31.68
N ASN A 291 2.22 5.46 30.46
CA ASN A 291 0.97 5.18 29.75
C ASN A 291 1.25 4.40 28.47
N ILE A 292 0.75 3.17 28.40
CA ILE A 292 0.92 2.28 27.24
C ILE A 292 -0.46 1.90 26.72
N ILE A 293 -0.71 2.19 25.45
CA ILE A 293 -1.92 1.78 24.75
C ILE A 293 -1.56 0.74 23.71
N VAL A 294 -2.11 -0.47 23.89
CA VAL A 294 -1.92 -1.58 22.96
C VAL A 294 -3.19 -1.73 22.12
N ILE A 295 -3.07 -1.51 20.82
CA ILE A 295 -4.14 -1.71 19.85
C ILE A 295 -3.91 -3.08 19.19
N THR A 296 -4.90 -3.96 19.28
CA THR A 296 -4.81 -5.31 18.73
C THR A 296 -6.06 -5.68 17.94
N PRO A 297 -5.96 -6.54 16.92
CA PRO A 297 -7.16 -7.05 16.23
C PRO A 297 -8.07 -7.87 17.15
N GLU A 298 -7.48 -8.77 17.95
CA GLU A 298 -8.19 -9.68 18.85
C GLU A 298 -7.34 -9.94 20.10
N VAL A 299 -8.00 -9.97 21.26
CA VAL A 299 -7.32 -10.27 22.54
C VAL A 299 -6.99 -11.75 22.61
N THR A 300 -5.70 -12.09 22.59
CA THR A 300 -5.21 -13.47 22.68
C THR A 300 -4.72 -13.79 24.09
N SER A 301 -4.84 -15.05 24.54
CA SER A 301 -4.34 -15.50 25.85
C SER A 301 -2.81 -15.33 26.03
N LYS A 302 -2.07 -15.20 24.93
CA LYS A 302 -0.64 -14.83 24.94
C LYS A 302 -0.44 -13.35 25.23
N LEU A 303 -1.22 -12.47 24.60
CA LEU A 303 -1.19 -11.03 24.86
C LEU A 303 -1.43 -10.77 26.36
N THR A 304 -2.44 -11.41 26.95
CA THR A 304 -2.73 -11.23 28.38
C THR A 304 -1.57 -11.68 29.27
N LYS A 305 -0.89 -12.79 28.94
CA LYS A 305 0.32 -13.23 29.65
C LYS A 305 1.50 -12.26 29.48
N GLU A 306 1.70 -11.71 28.29
CA GLU A 306 2.73 -10.71 28.04
C GLU A 306 2.43 -9.40 28.78
N LEU A 307 1.15 -9.03 28.89
CA LEU A 307 0.72 -7.84 29.64
C LEU A 307 0.97 -7.98 31.16
N CYS A 308 0.95 -9.20 31.70
CA CYS A 308 1.32 -9.44 33.10
C CYS A 308 2.78 -9.09 33.42
N LYS A 309 3.65 -8.92 32.42
CA LYS A 309 5.06 -8.53 32.64
C LYS A 309 5.24 -7.04 32.89
N PHE A 310 4.24 -6.20 32.62
CA PHE A 310 4.31 -4.77 32.91
C PHE A 310 4.17 -4.50 34.42
N ASN A 311 4.88 -3.49 34.91
CA ASN A 311 4.88 -3.15 36.33
C ASN A 311 3.56 -2.50 36.79
N GLN A 312 3.24 -2.59 38.08
CA GLN A 312 2.06 -1.96 38.70
C GLN A 312 2.01 -0.43 38.53
N THR A 313 3.14 0.21 38.21
CA THR A 313 3.25 1.66 37.99
C THR A 313 2.85 2.09 36.57
N GLN A 314 2.72 1.16 35.62
CA GLN A 314 2.39 1.45 34.24
C GLN A 314 0.90 1.23 33.99
N LYS A 315 0.20 2.26 33.51
CA LYS A 315 -1.19 2.16 33.08
C LYS A 315 -1.23 1.58 31.66
N VAL A 316 -1.55 0.30 31.56
CA VAL A 316 -1.66 -0.40 30.27
C VAL A 316 -3.13 -0.54 29.89
N THR A 317 -3.50 0.03 28.74
CA THR A 317 -4.86 -0.08 28.18
C THR A 317 -4.79 -0.92 26.91
N VAL A 318 -5.58 -1.98 26.84
CA VAL A 318 -5.71 -2.81 25.64
C VAL A 318 -7.02 -2.46 24.97
N ILE A 319 -6.95 -2.17 23.68
CA ILE A 319 -8.11 -1.84 22.86
C ILE A 319 -8.13 -2.81 21.69
N ASP A 320 -9.20 -3.61 21.62
CA ASP A 320 -9.45 -4.47 20.48
C ASP A 320 -10.32 -3.77 19.43
N TYR A 321 -10.39 -4.35 18.23
CA TYR A 321 -11.18 -3.74 17.16
C TYR A 321 -12.68 -3.73 17.46
N GLN A 322 -13.20 -4.76 18.13
CA GLN A 322 -14.63 -4.85 18.45
C GLN A 322 -15.05 -3.76 19.45
N MET A 323 -14.21 -3.44 20.43
CA MET A 323 -14.43 -2.33 21.36
C MET A 323 -14.47 -1.00 20.59
N ILE A 324 -13.52 -0.77 19.68
CA ILE A 324 -13.50 0.43 18.82
C ILE A 324 -14.80 0.51 17.99
N GLU A 325 -15.19 -0.58 17.33
CA GLU A 325 -16.40 -0.66 16.52
C GLU A 325 -17.65 -0.37 17.36
N SER A 326 -17.75 -0.92 18.57
CA SER A 326 -18.88 -0.70 19.48
C SER A 326 -19.00 0.74 19.97
N GLU A 327 -17.87 1.43 20.21
CA GLU A 327 -17.85 2.82 20.64
C GLU A 327 -18.16 3.79 19.50
N LEU A 328 -17.79 3.43 18.27
CA LEU A 328 -18.11 4.19 17.06
C LEU A 328 -19.59 4.07 16.69
N ILE A 329 -20.22 2.90 16.84
CA ILE A 329 -21.65 2.67 16.53
C ILE A 329 -22.57 3.33 17.57
N ARG A 330 -22.12 3.52 18.82
CA ARG A 330 -22.92 4.13 19.89
C ARG A 330 -23.13 5.64 19.74
N LYS A 331 -22.51 6.29 18.76
CA LYS A 331 -22.66 7.71 18.44
C LYS A 331 -23.22 7.87 17.04
#